data_AF-A0A9E2Q818-F1
#
_entry.id   AF-A0A9E2Q818-F1
#
_cell.length_a   1.000
_cell.length_b   1.000
_cell.length_c   1.000
_cell.angle_alpha   90.00
_cell.angle_beta   90.00
_cell.angle_gamma   90.00
#
_symmetry.space_group_name_H-M   'P 1'
#
loop_
_entity.id
_entity.type
_entity.pdbx_description
1 polymer ?
#
loop_
_entity_poly.entity_id
_entity_poly.type
_entity_poly.pdbx_seq_one_letter_code
_entity_poly.pdbx_strand_id
1 'polypeptide(L)'
;MATIEAVGAREILDSRGNPTVEVEVALEDGTIARAAVPSGASTGAFEAVERRDGDKSRYLGKGVQDAVNAVIDEIAPELIGFEATEQRLVDQALLDLDGTANKGKLGANAILGV
;
A
#
# COMPACT_ATOMS: atom_id res chain seq x y z
N MET A 1 10.04 9.70 -19.58
CA MET A 1 8.62 9.89 -19.20
C MET A 1 8.51 9.42 -17.76
N ALA A 2 7.52 9.90 -17.01
CA ALA A 2 7.38 9.55 -15.59
C ALA A 2 6.53 8.28 -15.45
N THR A 3 6.74 7.33 -16.36
CA THR A 3 5.95 6.10 -16.47
C THR A 3 6.39 5.11 -15.40
N ILE A 4 5.44 4.51 -14.70
CA ILE A 4 5.68 3.51 -13.66
C ILE A 4 6.25 2.25 -14.30
N GLU A 5 7.49 1.91 -13.96
CA GLU A 5 8.20 0.72 -14.42
C GLU A 5 8.06 -0.44 -13.43
N ALA A 6 8.11 -0.14 -12.13
CA ALA A 6 7.95 -1.16 -11.08
C ALA A 6 7.34 -0.56 -9.80
N VAL A 7 6.58 -1.39 -9.10
CA VAL A 7 6.07 -1.11 -7.75
C VAL A 7 6.45 -2.29 -6.86
N GLY A 8 7.07 -2.00 -5.72
CA GLY A 8 7.46 -3.00 -4.73
C GLY A 8 7.04 -2.59 -3.33
N ALA A 9 6.90 -3.56 -2.44
CA ALA A 9 6.60 -3.29 -1.04
C ALA A 9 7.40 -4.17 -0.10
N ARG A 10 7.55 -3.71 1.14
CA ARG A 10 8.13 -4.48 2.23
C ARG A 10 7.46 -4.13 3.56
N GLU A 11 7.54 -5.07 4.50
CA GLU A 11 7.16 -4.84 5.88
C GLU A 11 8.33 -4.18 6.62
N ILE A 12 8.06 -3.04 7.27
CA ILE A 12 8.97 -2.34 8.18
C ILE A 12 8.31 -2.11 9.54
N LEU A 13 9.01 -1.45 10.47
CA LEU A 13 8.48 -1.11 11.79
C LEU A 13 8.15 0.38 11.91
N ASP A 14 6.97 0.68 12.48
CA ASP A 14 6.56 2.02 12.87
C ASP A 14 7.33 2.49 14.14
N SER A 15 7.09 3.74 14.53
CA SER A 15 7.72 4.35 15.72
C SER A 15 7.36 3.67 17.05
N ARG A 16 6.39 2.77 17.06
CA ARG A 16 5.97 1.97 18.22
C ARG A 16 6.44 0.51 18.12
N GLY A 17 7.23 0.17 17.10
CA GLY A 17 7.71 -1.18 16.85
C GLY A 17 6.65 -2.14 16.31
N ASN A 18 5.52 -1.64 15.79
CA ASN A 18 4.53 -2.48 15.11
C ASN A 18 4.82 -2.52 13.60
N PRO A 19 4.49 -3.62 12.91
CA PRO A 19 4.61 -3.67 11.46
C PRO A 19 3.76 -2.62 10.75
N THR A 20 4.34 -2.04 9.69
CA THR A 20 3.68 -1.20 8.68
C THR A 20 4.28 -1.43 7.29
N VAL A 21 3.61 -0.96 6.25
CA VAL A 21 4.02 -1.13 4.86
C VAL A 21 4.88 0.05 4.42
N GLU A 22 5.96 -0.25 3.71
CA GLU A 22 6.76 0.69 2.94
C GLU A 22 6.70 0.27 1.47
N VAL A 23 6.31 1.21 0.60
CA VAL A 23 6.17 1.00 -0.84
C VAL A 23 7.24 1.82 -1.56
N GLU A 24 7.80 1.25 -2.62
CA GLU A 24 8.75 1.87 -3.52
C GLU A 24 8.22 1.82 -4.95
N VAL A 25 8.27 2.96 -5.64
CA VAL A 25 7.87 3.10 -7.05
C VAL A 25 9.09 3.53 -7.84
N ALA A 26 9.41 2.77 -8.88
CA ALA A 26 10.47 3.07 -9.84
C ALA A 26 9.84 3.51 -11.18
N LEU A 27 10.37 4.58 -11.75
CA LEU A 27 9.94 5.12 -13.04
C LEU A 27 10.98 4.84 -14.13
N GLU A 28 10.54 4.80 -15.39
CA GLU A 28 11.42 4.54 -16.55
C GLU A 28 12.59 5.54 -16.70
N ASP A 29 12.48 6.74 -16.12
CA ASP A 29 13.56 7.74 -16.12
C ASP A 29 14.63 7.49 -15.04
N GLY A 30 14.49 6.43 -14.25
CA GLY A 30 15.38 6.04 -13.17
C GLY A 30 15.03 6.69 -11.82
N THR A 31 13.97 7.50 -11.75
CA THR A 31 13.49 8.04 -10.47
C THR A 31 12.94 6.91 -9.60
N ILE A 32 13.33 6.89 -8.33
CA ILE A 32 12.81 5.97 -7.33
C ILE A 32 12.29 6.78 -6.15
N ALA A 33 11.02 6.59 -5.82
CA ALA A 33 10.37 7.23 -4.69
C ALA A 33 9.88 6.18 -3.69
N ARG A 34 9.81 6.58 -2.42
CA ARG A 34 9.46 5.66 -1.35
C ARG A 34 8.60 6.33 -0.29
N ALA A 35 7.58 5.61 0.17
CA ALA A 35 6.70 6.04 1.26
C ALA A 35 6.45 4.90 2.23
N ALA A 36 6.35 5.24 3.52
CA ALA A 36 5.89 4.35 4.56
C ALA A 36 4.57 4.87 5.12
N VAL A 37 3.62 3.98 5.37
CA VAL A 37 2.29 4.40 5.83
C VAL A 37 2.25 4.47 7.36
N PRO A 38 1.84 5.59 7.97
CA PRO A 38 1.67 5.67 9.41
C PRO A 38 0.49 4.82 9.88
N SER A 39 0.56 4.36 11.13
CA SER A 39 -0.52 3.59 11.74
C SER A 39 -1.04 4.25 13.01
N GLY A 40 -2.36 4.44 13.10
CA GLY A 40 -3.02 5.03 14.26
C GLY A 40 -3.03 4.09 15.48
N ALA A 41 -3.25 4.66 16.68
CA ALA A 41 -3.62 3.88 17.88
C ALA A 41 -5.13 3.85 18.10
N SER A 42 -5.79 4.97 17.80
CA SER A 42 -7.22 5.19 17.99
C SER A 42 -7.87 5.25 16.62
N THR A 43 -8.31 4.12 16.11
CA THR A 43 -9.03 4.04 14.84
C THR A 43 -10.52 4.20 15.10
N GLY A 44 -11.14 5.16 14.41
CA GLY A 44 -12.59 5.29 14.36
C GLY A 44 -13.23 4.13 13.61
N ALA A 45 -14.45 3.73 14.00
CA ALA A 45 -15.17 2.60 13.38
C ALA A 45 -15.52 2.81 11.88
N PHE A 46 -15.35 4.04 11.36
CA PHE A 46 -15.66 4.42 9.98
C PHE A 46 -14.42 4.86 9.20
N GLU A 47 -13.21 4.64 9.74
CA GLU A 47 -11.97 4.87 9.00
C GLU A 47 -11.79 3.82 7.88
N ALA A 48 -10.97 4.16 6.90
CA ALA A 48 -10.53 3.19 5.89
C ALA A 48 -9.74 2.06 6.57
N VAL A 49 -9.86 0.84 6.03
CA VAL A 49 -9.36 -0.37 6.70
C VAL A 49 -7.86 -0.53 6.49
N GLU A 50 -7.09 -0.44 7.57
CA GLU A 50 -5.71 -0.93 7.59
C GLU A 50 -5.72 -2.46 7.58
N ARG A 51 -5.16 -3.07 6.52
CA ARG A 51 -5.09 -4.53 6.39
C ARG A 51 -3.92 -5.08 7.20
N ARG A 52 -4.24 -6.02 8.11
CA ARG A 52 -3.29 -6.73 8.98
C ARG A 52 -3.54 -8.23 8.92
N ASP A 53 -2.48 -9.01 9.14
CA ASP A 53 -2.46 -10.46 8.95
C ASP A 53 -3.31 -11.22 9.98
N GLY A 54 -3.47 -10.69 11.19
CA GLY A 54 -4.19 -11.36 12.28
C GLY A 54 -3.50 -12.61 12.86
N ASP A 55 -2.36 -13.03 12.31
CA ASP A 55 -1.56 -14.14 12.82
C ASP A 55 -0.90 -13.79 14.16
N LYS A 56 -1.46 -14.32 15.26
CA LYS A 56 -0.97 -14.08 16.62
C LYS A 56 0.48 -14.53 16.86
N SER A 57 1.02 -15.42 16.03
CA SER A 57 2.41 -15.86 16.14
C SER A 57 3.42 -14.81 15.66
N ARG A 58 2.99 -13.86 14.81
CA ARG A 58 3.81 -12.77 14.27
C ARG A 58 3.31 -11.43 14.77
N TYR A 59 4.16 -10.70 15.49
CA TYR A 59 3.85 -9.35 16.00
C TYR A 59 2.48 -9.26 16.71
N LEU A 60 2.05 -10.33 17.40
CA LEU A 60 0.75 -10.40 18.09
C LEU A 60 -0.46 -10.19 17.16
N GLY A 61 -0.38 -10.59 15.89
CA GLY A 61 -1.44 -10.40 14.89
C GLY A 61 -1.34 -9.10 14.12
N LYS A 62 -0.30 -8.30 14.34
CA LYS A 62 -0.14 -6.98 13.73
C LYS A 62 0.72 -6.95 12.47
N GLY A 63 1.16 -8.11 11.98
CA GLY A 63 1.84 -8.21 10.68
C GLY A 63 1.02 -7.57 9.56
N VAL A 64 1.70 -7.17 8.49
CA VAL A 64 1.11 -6.54 7.30
C VAL A 64 1.56 -7.22 6.00
N GLN A 65 1.96 -8.49 6.06
CA GLN A 65 2.34 -9.26 4.87
C GLN A 65 1.22 -9.32 3.84
N ASP A 66 -0.03 -9.41 4.28
CA ASP A 66 -1.19 -9.41 3.38
C ASP A 66 -1.31 -8.10 2.58
N ALA A 67 -0.98 -6.96 3.22
CA ALA A 67 -0.97 -5.66 2.54
C ALA A 67 0.25 -5.52 1.62
N VAL A 68 1.41 -6.05 2.01
CA VAL A 68 2.61 -6.12 1.14
C VAL A 68 2.33 -6.94 -0.12
N ASN A 69 1.70 -8.11 0.03
CA ASN A 69 1.33 -8.96 -1.09
C ASN A 69 0.27 -8.28 -1.99
N ALA A 70 -0.69 -7.56 -1.41
CA ALA A 70 -1.64 -6.77 -2.20
C ALA A 70 -0.93 -5.72 -3.09
N VAL A 71 0.15 -5.10 -2.61
CA VAL A 71 0.95 -4.18 -3.43
C VAL A 71 1.66 -4.93 -4.57
N ILE A 72 2.33 -6.05 -4.28
CA ILE A 72 3.18 -6.75 -5.25
C ILE A 72 2.34 -7.53 -6.28
N ASP A 73 1.30 -8.23 -5.83
CA ASP A 73 0.59 -9.20 -6.64
C ASP A 73 -0.67 -8.63 -7.31
N GLU A 74 -1.27 -7.56 -6.76
CA GLU A 74 -2.49 -6.94 -7.29
C GLU A 74 -2.25 -5.53 -7.82
N ILE A 75 -1.64 -4.63 -7.03
CA ILE A 75 -1.49 -3.21 -7.42
C ILE A 75 -0.40 -3.02 -8.48
N ALA A 76 0.78 -3.62 -8.31
CA ALA A 76 1.88 -3.46 -9.24
C ALA A 76 1.50 -3.80 -10.69
N PRO A 77 0.88 -4.95 -11.01
CA PRO A 77 0.49 -5.26 -12.39
C PRO A 77 -0.59 -4.32 -12.95
N GLU A 78 -1.44 -3.73 -12.11
CA GLU A 78 -2.46 -2.76 -12.56
C GLU A 78 -1.82 -1.41 -12.95
N LEU A 79 -0.80 -0.95 -12.22
CA LEU A 79 -0.22 0.38 -12.40
C LEU A 79 1.00 0.45 -13.31
N ILE A 80 1.65 -0.67 -13.64
CA ILE A 80 2.76 -0.66 -14.61
C ILE A 80 2.29 -0.02 -15.92
N GLY A 81 3.04 0.97 -16.40
CA GLY A 81 2.71 1.74 -17.60
C GLY A 81 1.85 2.98 -17.38
N PHE A 82 1.38 3.26 -16.15
CA PHE A 82 0.72 4.53 -15.84
C PHE A 82 1.73 5.68 -15.77
N GLU A 83 1.30 6.90 -16.12
CA GLU A 83 2.07 8.12 -15.85
C GLU A 83 1.93 8.51 -14.37
N ALA A 84 3.03 8.49 -13.62
CA ALA A 84 3.05 8.81 -12.20
C ALA A 84 2.64 10.27 -11.89
N THR A 85 2.74 11.17 -12.87
CA THR A 85 2.28 12.56 -12.72
C THR A 85 0.75 12.69 -12.75
N GLU A 86 0.03 11.68 -13.24
CA GLU A 86 -1.43 11.64 -13.29
C GLU A 86 -2.02 11.08 -11.99
N GLN A 87 -1.70 11.70 -10.86
CA GLN A 87 -2.09 11.21 -9.51
C GLN A 87 -3.57 10.82 -9.42
N ARG A 88 -4.48 11.62 -10.00
CA ARG A 88 -5.92 11.33 -9.95
C ARG A 88 -6.29 10.04 -10.68
N LEU A 89 -5.60 9.72 -11.77
CA LEU A 89 -5.84 8.48 -12.51
C LEU A 89 -5.28 7.27 -11.75
N VAL A 90 -4.09 7.40 -11.17
CA VAL A 90 -3.49 6.38 -10.31
C VAL A 90 -4.40 6.09 -9.11
N ASP A 91 -4.79 7.13 -8.36
CA ASP A 91 -5.68 6.98 -7.20
C ASP A 91 -7.02 6.34 -7.59
N GLN A 92 -7.60 6.72 -8.73
CA GLN A 92 -8.86 6.15 -9.18
C GLN A 92 -8.71 4.67 -9.56
N ALA A 93 -7.64 4.30 -10.27
CA ALA A 93 -7.37 2.89 -10.60
C ALA A 93 -7.21 2.03 -9.33
N LEU A 94 -6.53 2.54 -8.31
CA LEU A 94 -6.39 1.86 -7.01
C LEU A 94 -7.74 1.69 -6.30
N LEU A 95 -8.60 2.71 -6.33
CA LEU A 95 -9.94 2.64 -5.75
C LEU A 95 -10.83 1.64 -6.49
N ASP A 96 -10.76 1.64 -7.82
CA ASP A 96 -11.54 0.74 -8.68
C ASP A 96 -11.07 -0.72 -8.53
N LEU A 97 -9.75 -0.94 -8.42
CA LEU A 97 -9.15 -2.26 -8.18
C LEU A 97 -9.53 -2.86 -6.82
N ASP A 98 -9.61 -2.03 -5.78
CA ASP A 98 -10.11 -2.45 -4.47
C ASP A 98 -11.61 -2.75 -4.53
N GLY A 99 -12.40 -1.84 -5.12
CA GLY A 99 -13.83 -2.00 -5.33
C GLY A 99 -14.68 -1.92 -4.06
N THR A 100 -14.09 -1.71 -2.88
CA THR A 100 -14.83 -1.56 -1.61
C THR A 100 -14.84 -0.10 -1.14
N ALA A 101 -15.93 0.32 -0.49
CA ALA A 101 -16.09 1.70 -0.03
C ALA A 101 -15.05 2.13 1.03
N ASN A 102 -14.48 1.16 1.77
CA ASN A 102 -13.57 1.39 2.88
C ASN A 102 -12.13 0.90 2.61
N LYS A 103 -11.79 0.55 1.36
CA LYS A 103 -10.46 0.04 0.98
C LYS A 103 -10.08 -1.27 1.69
N GLY A 104 -11.07 -2.08 2.03
CA GLY A 104 -10.90 -3.28 2.83
C GLY A 104 -10.37 -4.50 2.06
N LYS A 105 -10.41 -4.49 0.72
CA LYS A 105 -9.91 -5.61 -0.08
C LYS A 105 -8.38 -5.55 -0.15
N LEU A 106 -7.82 -4.46 -0.64
CA LEU A 106 -6.36 -4.29 -0.77
C LEU A 106 -5.73 -3.83 0.56
N GLY A 107 -6.47 -3.04 1.32
CA GLY A 107 -5.98 -2.35 2.51
C GLY A 107 -5.67 -0.90 2.21
N ALA A 108 -6.20 0.02 3.01
CA ALA A 108 -5.93 1.45 2.92
C ALA A 108 -4.45 1.78 3.05
N ASN A 109 -3.71 0.97 3.82
CA ASN A 109 -2.26 1.04 3.98
C ASN A 109 -1.47 0.55 2.75
N ALA A 110 -2.03 -0.35 1.94
CA ALA A 110 -1.43 -0.68 0.65
C ALA A 110 -1.65 0.47 -0.35
N ILE A 111 -2.89 0.96 -0.46
CA ILE A 111 -3.28 2.03 -1.39
C ILE A 111 -2.55 3.34 -1.10
N LEU A 112 -2.45 3.75 0.18
CA LEU A 112 -1.82 5.02 0.54
C LEU A 112 -0.29 5.00 0.41
N GLY A 113 0.32 3.80 0.42
CA GLY A 113 1.76 3.68 0.26
C GLY A 113 2.22 3.92 -1.19
N VAL A 114 1.37 3.52 -2.14
CA VAL A 114 1.55 3.67 -3.58
C VAL A 114 1.20 5.10 -4.00
#